data_AF-A0A9D6R814-F1
#
_entry.id   AF-A0A9D6R814-F1
#
_cell.length_a   1.000
_cell.length_b   1.000
_cell.length_c   1.000
_cell.angle_alpha   90.00
_cell.angle_beta   90.00
_cell.angle_gamma   90.00
#
_symmetry.space_group_name_H-M   'P 1'
#
loop_
_entity.id
_entity.type
_entity.pdbx_description
1 polymer ?
#
loop_
_entity_poly.entity_id
_entity_poly.type
_entity_poly.pdbx_seq_one_letter_code
_entity_poly.pdbx_strand_id
1 'polypeptide(L)'
;MPATDTDSVLAAWTAHGVVLTVLMIAAAAGVHWALHRAGRRVAVALARRARATENATEIATRWRRTVERVLLLPMAALWVAVGYGVSEQFPLLRQWRLLVVCLVQESFTEPLFKMGEMSYSALDIMLLPALIVAIWVGMGIGTHLVRLVFFRASAMQEGAQQALGVLTRVLLTFIGTIVVFQYWGVDLSSLAVLGGALGVGIGFGLQTIANNFVSGIVLGLERPIKPGDYVRVGDLVGTVARIGARSTEIRTADRVSILVPNSRLLEHEVVNWTHGDPISRIHLPLGVAYGSDLRQVRAALLEAARSHPDVLADPRPDVQLHGFGESSLDVELLVWTRDPRNQVQLTSDLYFRIEPLLRRHGIAVPFPQHDLHLHAPEIERAAAVWRRQVFPESEPEPQAAAPPAPVGHLEPCVHDHEQELGTPSWDDERLAALVARMRGDDGITIADRRHFLRVHARCFVGSDAVDWLVHHERLTRDEAVALGRRLVERGLVHHVLDEHEFKDGPLFYRFRADEEPTEARSRARAPSVSRRAAAGI
;
A
#
# COMPACT_ATOMS: atom_id res chain seq x y z
N MET A 1 -9.24 68.02 83.92
CA MET A 1 -9.53 66.85 83.05
C MET A 1 -8.43 65.83 83.32
N PRO A 2 -8.74 64.67 83.91
CA PRO A 2 -7.71 63.81 84.48
C PRO A 2 -7.01 63.02 83.37
N ALA A 3 -5.67 63.12 83.35
CA ALA A 3 -4.79 62.23 82.61
C ALA A 3 -4.77 60.89 83.35
N THR A 4 -5.58 59.93 82.90
CA THR A 4 -5.62 58.58 83.44
C THR A 4 -5.29 57.57 82.36
N ASP A 5 -4.22 56.83 82.61
CA ASP A 5 -4.15 55.39 82.37
C ASP A 5 -3.90 54.88 80.94
N THR A 6 -3.21 55.64 80.08
CA THR A 6 -2.72 55.10 78.78
C THR A 6 -1.39 54.36 78.91
N ASP A 7 -0.50 54.83 79.80
CA ASP A 7 0.87 54.30 79.91
C ASP A 7 0.92 52.96 80.66
N SER A 8 0.03 52.75 81.64
CA SER A 8 -0.12 51.50 82.37
C SER A 8 -0.71 50.39 81.49
N VAL A 9 -1.66 50.73 80.62
CA VAL A 9 -2.28 49.80 79.67
C VAL A 9 -1.23 49.39 78.63
N LEU A 10 -0.50 50.34 78.03
CA LEU A 10 0.59 50.03 77.08
C LEU A 10 1.73 49.18 77.72
N ALA A 11 2.07 49.44 78.98
CA ALA A 11 3.03 48.63 79.73
C ALA A 11 2.50 47.21 80.02
N ALA A 12 1.20 47.06 80.30
CA ALA A 12 0.59 45.76 80.49
C ALA A 12 0.54 44.94 79.19
N TRP A 13 0.18 45.56 78.05
CA TRP A 13 0.16 44.88 76.74
C TRP A 13 1.55 44.40 76.30
N THR A 14 2.61 45.18 76.55
CA THR A 14 3.99 44.79 76.22
C THR A 14 4.51 43.69 77.15
N ALA A 15 4.18 43.72 78.45
CA ALA A 15 4.54 42.67 79.39
C ALA A 15 3.90 41.31 79.05
N HIS A 16 2.62 41.29 78.68
CA HIS A 16 1.93 40.07 78.25
C HIS A 16 2.51 39.52 76.94
N GLY A 17 2.85 40.39 75.98
CA GLY A 17 3.51 40.00 74.73
C GLY A 17 4.89 39.36 74.95
N VAL A 18 5.69 39.92 75.86
CA VAL A 18 7.02 39.36 76.21
C VAL A 18 6.89 37.98 76.86
N VAL A 19 5.97 37.81 77.81
CA VAL A 19 5.74 36.51 78.47
C VAL A 19 5.29 35.46 77.45
N LEU A 20 4.36 35.83 76.55
CA LEU A 20 3.86 34.90 75.54
C LEU A 20 4.94 34.53 74.50
N THR A 21 5.81 35.48 74.13
CA THR A 21 6.99 35.22 73.28
C THR A 21 7.97 34.25 73.93
N VAL A 22 8.30 34.45 75.21
CA VAL A 22 9.19 33.55 75.95
C VAL A 22 8.59 32.15 76.03
N LEU A 23 7.28 32.04 76.29
CA LEU A 23 6.57 30.76 76.31
C LEU A 23 6.57 30.06 74.94
N MET A 24 6.34 30.80 73.85
CA MET A 24 6.38 30.25 72.49
C MET A 24 7.78 29.74 72.11
N ILE A 25 8.83 30.51 72.42
CA ILE A 25 10.22 30.11 72.15
C ILE A 25 10.60 28.88 72.98
N ALA A 26 10.23 28.85 74.26
CA ALA A 26 10.48 27.71 75.14
C ALA A 26 9.73 26.44 74.67
N ALA A 27 8.46 26.57 74.27
CA ALA A 27 7.68 25.48 73.71
C ALA A 27 8.30 24.95 72.40
N ALA A 28 8.71 25.84 71.50
CA ALA A 28 9.35 25.47 70.24
C ALA A 28 10.71 24.78 70.44
N ALA A 29 11.52 25.26 71.39
CA ALA A 29 12.78 24.62 71.78
C ALA A 29 12.55 23.22 72.38
N GLY A 30 11.50 23.06 73.19
CA GLY A 30 11.08 21.77 73.73
C GLY A 30 10.67 20.78 72.63
N VAL A 31 9.86 21.23 71.67
CA VAL A 31 9.43 20.44 70.51
C VAL A 31 10.62 20.06 69.63
N HIS A 32 11.52 21.00 69.34
CA HIS A 32 12.77 20.76 68.58
C HIS A 32 13.64 19.70 69.26
N TRP A 33 13.83 19.80 70.58
CA TRP A 33 14.60 18.82 71.35
C TRP A 33 13.94 17.44 71.36
N ALA A 34 12.62 17.38 71.53
CA ALA A 34 11.86 16.13 71.52
C ALA A 34 11.92 15.43 70.16
N LEU A 35 11.72 16.16 69.07
CA LEU A 35 11.82 15.65 67.68
C LEU A 35 13.23 15.14 67.37
N HIS A 36 14.27 15.89 67.73
CA HIS A 36 15.65 15.46 67.52
C HIS A 36 15.99 14.20 68.34
N ARG A 37 15.51 14.12 69.58
CA ARG A 37 15.69 12.93 70.44
C ARG A 37 14.92 11.71 69.92
N ALA A 38 13.69 11.90 69.44
CA ALA A 38 12.88 10.85 68.83
C ALA A 38 13.50 10.35 67.52
N GLY A 39 13.96 11.26 66.65
CA GLY A 39 14.66 10.92 65.41
C GLY A 39 15.90 10.06 65.65
N ARG A 40 16.71 10.40 66.67
CA ARG A 40 17.86 9.57 67.08
C ARG A 40 17.45 8.17 67.56
N ARG A 41 16.34 8.03 68.29
CA ARG A 41 15.83 6.72 68.75
C ARG A 41 15.31 5.87 67.60
N VAL A 42 14.58 6.47 66.66
CA VAL A 42 14.06 5.80 65.46
C VAL A 42 15.21 5.34 64.57
N ALA A 43 16.22 6.19 64.35
CA ALA A 43 17.41 5.81 63.58
C ALA A 43 18.15 4.61 64.21
N VAL A 44 18.29 4.58 65.54
CA VAL A 44 18.90 3.45 66.26
C VAL A 44 18.01 2.19 66.20
N ALA A 45 16.69 2.31 66.29
CA ALA A 45 15.76 1.18 66.21
C ALA A 45 15.74 0.54 64.80
N LEU A 46 15.74 1.37 63.76
CA LEU A 46 15.85 0.92 62.37
C LEU A 46 17.21 0.27 62.10
N ALA A 47 18.30 0.83 62.64
CA ALA A 47 19.63 0.22 62.55
C ALA A 47 19.72 -1.14 63.27
N ARG A 48 18.98 -1.35 64.38
CA ARG A 48 18.91 -2.65 65.07
C ARG A 48 18.17 -3.70 64.23
N ARG A 49 17.11 -3.33 63.50
CA ARG A 49 16.40 -4.22 62.58
C ARG A 49 17.24 -4.62 61.35
N ALA A 50 18.17 -3.76 60.92
CA ALA A 50 19.04 -4.00 59.76
C ALA A 50 20.29 -4.86 60.05
N ARG A 51 20.48 -5.38 61.28
CA ARG A 51 21.65 -6.19 61.69
C ARG A 51 21.76 -7.58 61.03
N ALA A 52 20.85 -7.94 60.13
CA ALA A 52 20.86 -9.22 59.41
C ALA A 52 21.71 -9.22 58.11
N THR A 53 22.34 -8.09 57.75
CA THR A 53 23.09 -7.93 56.49
C THR A 53 24.52 -7.43 56.75
N GLU A 54 25.51 -7.90 55.97
CA GLU A 54 26.94 -7.55 56.08
C GLU A 54 27.25 -6.04 56.10
N ASN A 55 26.37 -5.18 55.54
CA ASN A 55 26.57 -3.72 55.40
C ASN A 55 25.88 -2.87 56.49
N ALA A 56 25.64 -3.43 57.68
CA ALA A 56 24.80 -2.81 58.71
C ALA A 56 25.28 -1.42 59.20
N THR A 57 26.58 -1.16 59.23
CA THR A 57 27.17 0.12 59.69
C THR A 57 26.98 1.24 58.67
N GLU A 58 27.18 0.97 57.38
CA GLU A 58 26.94 1.93 56.30
C GLU A 58 25.45 2.29 56.19
N ILE A 59 24.58 1.29 56.26
CA ILE A 59 23.12 1.48 56.21
C ILE A 59 22.68 2.35 57.41
N ALA A 60 23.16 2.07 58.61
CA ALA A 60 22.83 2.84 59.81
C ALA A 60 23.25 4.33 59.72
N THR A 61 24.46 4.62 59.22
CA THR A 61 24.91 6.01 59.04
C THR A 61 24.16 6.73 57.93
N ARG A 62 23.73 6.03 56.89
CA ARG A 62 22.90 6.57 55.80
C ARG A 62 21.50 6.91 56.31
N TRP A 63 20.84 6.01 57.04
CA TRP A 63 19.53 6.28 57.64
C TRP A 63 19.56 7.43 58.65
N ARG A 64 20.60 7.52 59.48
CA ARG A 64 20.77 8.66 60.40
C ARG A 64 20.84 9.99 59.66
N ARG A 65 21.65 10.08 58.60
CA ARG A 65 21.76 11.29 57.76
C ARG A 65 20.45 11.61 57.05
N THR A 66 19.71 10.60 56.59
CA THR A 66 18.40 10.80 55.97
C THR A 66 17.37 11.33 56.97
N VAL A 67 17.30 10.75 58.18
CA VAL A 67 16.37 11.20 59.23
C VAL A 67 16.71 12.63 59.69
N GLU A 68 18.00 12.94 59.87
CA GLU A 68 18.43 14.31 60.20
C GLU A 68 18.00 15.29 59.09
N ARG A 69 18.23 14.98 57.81
CA ARG A 69 17.78 15.84 56.68
C ARG A 69 16.27 16.00 56.59
N VAL A 70 15.51 14.94 56.82
CA VAL A 70 14.03 14.97 56.79
C VAL A 70 13.47 15.82 57.93
N LEU A 71 14.12 15.83 59.10
CA LEU A 71 13.68 16.63 60.25
C LEU A 71 14.06 18.11 60.16
N LEU A 72 15.05 18.50 59.35
CA LEU A 72 15.45 19.90 59.20
C LEU A 72 14.31 20.78 58.67
N LEU A 73 13.54 20.30 57.69
CA LEU A 73 12.43 21.07 57.09
C LEU A 73 11.31 21.43 58.07
N PRO A 74 10.69 20.47 58.80
CA PRO A 74 9.67 20.79 59.79
C PRO A 74 10.23 21.60 60.97
N MET A 75 11.50 21.43 61.32
CA MET A 75 12.16 22.22 62.37
C MET A 75 12.38 23.67 61.94
N ALA A 76 12.80 23.90 60.68
CA ALA A 76 12.89 25.24 60.12
C ALA A 76 11.50 25.89 60.04
N ALA A 77 10.48 25.16 59.58
CA ALA A 77 9.11 25.65 59.52
C ALA A 77 8.56 26.04 60.91
N LEU A 78 8.85 25.25 61.95
CA LEU A 78 8.49 25.56 63.33
C LEU A 78 9.10 26.90 63.78
N TRP A 79 10.40 27.11 63.54
CA TRP A 79 11.07 28.35 63.93
C TRP A 79 10.61 29.56 63.11
N VAL A 80 10.30 29.38 61.83
CA VAL A 80 9.68 30.43 60.99
C VAL A 80 8.29 30.79 61.51
N ALA A 81 7.47 29.81 61.88
CA ALA A 81 6.13 30.05 62.43
C ALA A 81 6.20 30.76 63.80
N VAL A 82 7.16 30.40 64.64
CA VAL A 82 7.43 31.09 65.91
C VAL A 82 7.88 32.52 65.64
N GLY A 83 8.82 32.73 64.71
CA GLY A 83 9.25 34.08 64.30
C GLY A 83 8.09 34.93 63.78
N TYR A 84 7.19 34.34 62.98
CA TYR A 84 5.96 34.99 62.53
C TYR A 84 5.04 35.35 63.71
N GLY A 85 4.78 34.41 64.62
CA GLY A 85 3.95 34.65 65.80
C GLY A 85 4.52 35.72 66.75
N VAL A 86 5.84 35.73 66.95
CA VAL A 86 6.53 36.78 67.71
C VAL A 86 6.42 38.13 67.00
N SER A 87 6.55 38.16 65.67
CA SER A 87 6.41 39.41 64.91
C SER A 87 5.00 40.02 64.99
N GLU A 88 3.95 39.23 65.20
CA GLU A 88 2.58 39.73 65.42
C GLU A 88 2.38 40.41 66.78
N GLN A 89 3.12 39.99 67.80
CA GLN A 89 2.98 40.50 69.17
C GLN A 89 3.60 41.87 69.38
N PHE A 90 4.60 42.23 68.56
CA PHE A 90 5.31 43.49 68.68
C PHE A 90 5.02 44.40 67.47
N PRO A 91 4.37 45.57 67.66
CA PRO A 91 4.01 46.47 66.57
C PRO A 91 5.19 46.88 65.69
N LEU A 92 6.37 47.11 66.29
CA LEU A 92 7.60 47.43 65.57
C LEU A 92 8.05 46.27 64.68
N LEU A 93 8.12 45.04 65.21
CA LEU A 93 8.51 43.86 64.43
C LEU A 93 7.52 43.56 63.31
N ARG A 94 6.22 43.78 63.54
CA ARG A 94 5.19 43.68 62.49
C ARG A 94 5.41 44.68 61.37
N GLN A 95 5.67 45.96 61.70
CA GLN A 95 5.93 47.01 60.73
C GLN A 95 7.20 46.74 59.94
N TRP A 96 8.29 46.36 60.62
CA TRP A 96 9.55 45.96 59.97
C TRP A 96 9.37 44.74 59.07
N ARG A 97 8.65 43.71 59.50
CA ARG A 97 8.34 42.53 58.68
C ARG A 97 7.58 42.94 57.43
N LEU A 98 6.54 43.76 57.54
CA LEU A 98 5.77 44.23 56.40
C LEU A 98 6.61 45.09 55.45
N LEU A 99 7.44 46.01 55.98
CA LEU A 99 8.37 46.79 55.16
C LEU A 99 9.38 45.92 54.44
N VAL A 100 9.97 44.93 55.10
CA VAL A 100 10.92 44.00 54.47
C VAL A 100 10.21 43.15 53.42
N VAL A 101 9.01 42.64 53.71
CA VAL A 101 8.23 41.87 52.73
C VAL A 101 7.86 42.73 51.53
N CYS A 102 7.38 43.97 51.74
CA CYS A 102 7.08 44.88 50.64
C CYS A 102 8.33 45.24 49.84
N LEU A 103 9.43 45.62 50.50
CA LEU A 103 10.68 45.98 49.84
C LEU A 103 11.24 44.83 49.00
N VAL A 104 11.24 43.61 49.56
CA VAL A 104 11.66 42.41 48.83
C VAL A 104 10.70 42.15 47.68
N GLN A 105 9.39 42.13 47.92
CA GLN A 105 8.42 41.85 46.87
C GLN A 105 8.53 42.87 45.73
N GLU A 106 8.55 44.16 46.04
CA GLU A 106 8.68 45.27 45.10
C GLU A 106 9.99 45.18 44.30
N SER A 107 11.13 44.94 44.97
CA SER A 107 12.43 44.74 44.30
C SER A 107 12.43 43.54 43.33
N PHE A 108 11.62 42.51 43.59
CA PHE A 108 11.55 41.30 42.78
C PHE A 108 10.41 41.28 41.77
N THR A 109 9.43 42.20 41.85
CA THR A 109 8.31 42.34 40.89
C THR A 109 8.44 43.57 39.98
N GLU A 110 9.36 44.49 40.26
CA GLU A 110 9.69 45.60 39.37
C GLU A 110 10.24 45.08 38.02
N PRO A 111 9.84 45.66 36.89
CA PRO A 111 10.30 45.22 35.58
C PRO A 111 11.75 45.65 35.36
N LEU A 112 12.66 44.67 35.33
CA LEU A 112 14.09 44.87 35.12
C LEU A 112 14.42 45.22 33.66
N PHE A 113 13.70 44.63 32.72
CA PHE A 113 13.83 44.94 31.30
C PHE A 113 12.53 44.68 30.54
N LYS A 114 12.35 45.38 29.41
CA LYS A 114 11.20 45.22 28.51
C LYS A 114 11.68 44.57 27.21
N MET A 115 11.01 43.50 26.77
CA MET A 115 11.21 42.88 25.46
C MET A 115 9.88 42.92 24.70
N GLY A 116 9.81 43.74 23.64
CA GLY A 116 8.53 43.99 22.96
C GLY A 116 7.54 44.70 23.90
N GLU A 117 6.34 44.15 24.03
CA GLU A 117 5.29 44.67 24.93
C GLU A 117 5.30 44.01 26.33
N MET A 118 6.13 42.98 26.54
CA MET A 118 6.20 42.24 27.80
C MET A 118 7.32 42.78 28.69
N SER A 119 7.01 42.97 29.97
CA SER A 119 7.98 43.41 30.98
C SER A 119 8.37 42.24 31.86
N TYR A 120 9.68 41.97 31.96
CA TYR A 120 10.21 40.86 32.74
C TYR A 120 10.79 41.35 34.05
N SER A 121 10.34 40.76 35.15
CA SER A 121 10.86 41.06 36.47
C SER A 121 12.00 40.12 36.89
N ALA A 122 12.67 40.44 38.01
CA ALA A 122 13.75 39.63 38.57
C ALA A 122 13.27 38.21 38.89
N LEU A 123 12.03 38.13 39.38
CA LEU A 123 11.36 36.88 39.67
C LEU A 123 11.15 36.05 38.38
N ASP A 124 10.70 36.66 37.27
CA ASP A 124 10.48 35.94 36.00
C ASP A 124 11.78 35.35 35.44
N ILE A 125 12.87 36.12 35.52
CA ILE A 125 14.21 35.67 35.09
C ILE A 125 14.70 34.51 35.97
N MET A 126 14.44 34.56 37.28
CA MET A 126 14.79 33.48 38.22
C MET A 126 13.86 32.27 38.07
N LEU A 127 12.62 32.47 37.63
CA LEU A 127 11.63 31.41 37.43
C LEU A 127 11.85 30.63 36.13
N LEU A 128 12.44 31.23 35.09
CA LEU A 128 12.74 30.52 33.83
C LEU A 128 13.61 29.28 34.01
N PRO A 129 14.78 29.31 34.66
CA PRO A 129 15.57 28.09 34.83
C PRO A 129 14.80 27.05 35.65
N ALA A 130 13.98 27.47 36.63
CA ALA A 130 13.12 26.56 37.37
C ALA A 130 12.03 25.92 36.49
N LEU A 131 11.40 26.69 35.59
CA LEU A 131 10.43 26.20 34.61
C LEU A 131 11.06 25.25 33.60
N ILE A 132 12.24 25.59 33.07
CA ILE A 132 13.00 24.73 32.15
C ILE A 132 13.34 23.40 32.84
N VAL A 133 13.83 23.44 34.09
CA VAL A 133 14.13 22.23 34.86
C VAL A 133 12.84 21.44 35.16
N ALA A 134 11.75 22.10 35.53
CA ALA A 134 10.46 21.44 35.78
C ALA A 134 9.93 20.73 34.53
N ILE A 135 10.00 21.38 33.36
CA ILE A 135 9.62 20.78 32.07
C ILE A 135 10.57 19.64 31.73
N TRP A 136 11.89 19.80 31.89
CA TRP A 136 12.87 18.74 31.64
C TRP A 136 12.65 17.50 32.51
N VAL A 137 12.41 17.70 33.80
CA VAL A 137 12.06 16.63 34.75
C VAL A 137 10.71 16.01 34.39
N GLY A 138 9.70 16.82 34.07
CA GLY A 138 8.38 16.36 33.64
C GLY A 138 8.44 15.49 32.39
N MET A 139 9.25 15.88 31.40
CA MET A 139 9.49 15.09 30.19
C MET A 139 10.29 13.81 30.47
N GLY A 140 11.27 13.87 31.38
CA GLY A 140 11.96 12.69 31.88
C GLY A 140 11.01 11.68 32.52
N ILE A 141 10.15 12.15 33.42
CA ILE A 141 9.11 11.32 34.05
C ILE A 141 8.13 10.80 33.01
N GLY A 142 7.64 11.64 32.09
CA GLY A 142 6.72 11.26 31.03
C GLY A 142 7.27 10.16 30.13
N THR A 143 8.52 10.27 29.69
CA THR A 143 9.19 9.21 28.91
C THR A 143 9.38 7.93 29.72
N HIS A 144 9.71 8.02 31.00
CA HIS A 144 9.77 6.86 31.89
C HIS A 144 8.40 6.19 32.11
N LEU A 145 7.32 6.96 32.22
CA LEU A 145 5.95 6.45 32.36
C LEU A 145 5.48 5.75 31.08
N VAL A 146 5.70 6.36 29.92
CA VAL A 146 5.39 5.75 28.62
C VAL A 146 6.11 4.41 28.50
N ARG A 147 7.40 4.37 28.86
CA ARG A 147 8.18 3.12 28.91
C ARG A 147 7.55 2.09 29.85
N LEU A 148 7.21 2.46 31.09
CA LEU A 148 6.63 1.53 32.06
C LEU A 148 5.27 0.94 31.63
N VAL A 149 4.42 1.73 30.99
CA VAL A 149 3.08 1.31 30.53
C VAL A 149 3.17 0.50 29.24
N PHE A 150 3.88 0.99 28.22
CA PHE A 150 3.98 0.31 26.93
C PHE A 150 4.83 -0.96 26.97
N PHE A 151 5.91 -1.00 27.76
CA PHE A 151 6.80 -2.18 27.81
C PHE A 151 6.19 -3.38 28.54
N ARG A 152 5.19 -3.19 29.40
CA ARG A 152 4.44 -4.32 30.00
C ARG A 152 3.34 -4.85 29.10
N ALA A 153 2.82 -4.04 28.20
CA ALA A 153 1.65 -4.36 27.38
C ALA A 153 1.97 -4.92 26.00
N SER A 154 3.20 -4.75 25.49
CA SER A 154 3.54 -5.08 24.09
C SER A 154 4.76 -6.00 23.99
N ALA A 155 4.62 -7.13 23.26
CA ALA A 155 5.73 -8.01 22.86
C ALA A 155 6.59 -7.39 21.74
N MET A 156 6.87 -6.09 21.84
CA MET A 156 7.63 -5.34 20.84
C MET A 156 9.12 -5.66 20.91
N GLN A 157 9.76 -5.79 19.74
CA GLN A 157 11.21 -5.95 19.63
C GLN A 157 11.97 -4.77 20.24
N GLU A 158 13.14 -5.03 20.84
CA GLU A 158 13.97 -4.01 21.53
C GLU A 158 14.28 -2.79 20.66
N GLY A 159 14.50 -2.99 19.35
CA GLY A 159 14.77 -1.90 18.41
C GLY A 159 13.58 -0.92 18.26
N ALA A 160 12.34 -1.45 18.17
CA ALA A 160 11.15 -0.62 18.08
C ALA A 160 10.89 0.16 19.38
N GLN A 161 11.17 -0.47 20.52
CA GLN A 161 11.09 0.15 21.84
C GLN A 161 12.05 1.33 21.99
N GLN A 162 13.30 1.16 21.54
CA GLN A 162 14.31 2.21 21.58
C GLN A 162 13.95 3.37 20.65
N ALA A 163 13.52 3.07 19.42
CA ALA A 163 13.09 4.08 18.45
C ALA A 163 11.91 4.90 18.97
N LEU A 164 10.88 4.24 19.51
CA LEU A 164 9.71 4.92 20.08
C LEU A 164 10.10 5.80 21.28
N GLY A 165 11.00 5.31 22.14
CA GLY A 165 11.51 6.07 23.27
C GLY A 165 12.26 7.34 22.86
N VAL A 166 13.11 7.25 21.82
CA VAL A 166 13.82 8.40 21.26
C VAL A 166 12.83 9.38 20.62
N LEU A 167 11.91 8.89 19.79
CA LEU A 167 10.91 9.74 19.12
C LEU A 167 10.03 10.48 20.14
N THR A 168 9.52 9.78 21.14
CA THR A 168 8.70 10.37 22.21
C THR A 168 9.48 11.44 22.96
N ARG A 169 10.77 11.19 23.27
CA ARG A 169 11.63 12.16 23.95
C ARG A 169 11.86 13.41 23.10
N VAL A 170 12.18 13.24 21.82
CA VAL A 170 12.38 14.35 20.88
C VAL A 170 11.11 15.19 20.76
N LEU A 171 9.95 14.54 20.57
CA LEU A 171 8.67 15.22 20.44
C LEU A 171 8.27 15.99 21.72
N LEU A 172 8.40 15.36 22.89
CA LEU A 172 8.14 16.03 24.17
C LEU A 172 9.08 17.23 24.37
N THR A 173 10.37 17.05 24.09
CA THR A 173 11.38 18.13 24.20
C THR A 173 11.06 19.29 23.28
N PHE A 174 10.67 19.01 22.04
CA PHE A 174 10.24 20.01 21.08
C PHE A 174 9.01 20.79 21.57
N ILE A 175 7.95 20.09 22.00
CA ILE A 175 6.73 20.72 22.55
C ILE A 175 7.06 21.55 23.80
N GLY A 176 7.85 21.00 24.72
CA GLY A 176 8.28 21.71 25.93
C GLY A 176 9.05 22.99 25.63
N THR A 177 9.87 22.99 24.57
CA THR A 177 10.62 24.17 24.12
C THR A 177 9.70 25.25 23.57
N ILE A 178 8.68 24.87 22.78
CA ILE A 178 7.64 25.78 22.29
C ILE A 178 6.89 26.44 23.46
N VAL A 179 6.51 25.65 24.48
CA VAL A 179 5.81 26.17 25.67
C VAL A 179 6.66 27.19 26.43
N VAL A 180 7.96 26.94 26.60
CA VAL A 180 8.88 27.90 27.24
C VAL A 180 8.96 29.20 26.45
N PHE A 181 9.14 29.14 25.13
CA PHE A 181 9.21 30.33 24.29
C PHE A 181 7.90 31.13 24.27
N GLN A 182 6.75 30.45 24.27
CA GLN A 182 5.46 31.11 24.31
C GLN A 182 5.20 31.79 25.66
N TYR A 183 5.59 31.17 26.79
CA TYR A 183 5.54 31.81 28.12
C TYR A 183 6.41 33.07 28.17
N TRP A 184 7.53 33.06 27.44
CA TRP A 184 8.45 34.18 27.28
C TRP A 184 8.04 35.17 26.18
N GLY A 185 6.77 35.18 25.80
CA GLY A 185 6.21 36.17 24.87
C GLY A 185 6.87 36.19 23.49
N VAL A 186 7.60 35.14 23.10
CA VAL A 186 8.20 35.03 21.77
C VAL A 186 7.07 34.76 20.78
N ASP A 187 6.96 35.60 19.75
CA ASP A 187 6.04 35.35 18.65
C ASP A 187 6.53 34.18 17.79
N LEU A 188 5.84 33.04 17.94
CA LEU A 188 6.12 31.82 17.22
C LEU A 188 5.35 31.73 15.89
N SER A 189 4.65 32.78 15.46
CA SER A 189 3.86 32.78 14.22
C SER A 189 4.70 32.42 13.00
N SER A 190 5.91 33.00 12.89
CA SER A 190 6.86 32.68 11.82
C SER A 190 7.32 31.22 11.87
N LEU A 191 7.51 30.67 13.07
CA LEU A 191 7.88 29.26 13.27
C LEU A 191 6.70 28.33 12.96
N ALA A 192 5.45 28.77 13.18
CA ALA A 192 4.25 28.04 12.82
C ALA A 192 4.08 27.95 11.29
N VAL A 193 4.39 29.01 10.54
CA VAL A 193 4.40 28.98 9.07
C VAL A 193 5.46 28.01 8.56
N LEU A 194 6.70 28.10 9.07
CA LEU A 194 7.78 27.18 8.72
C LEU A 194 7.45 25.74 9.12
N GLY A 195 6.91 25.55 10.32
CA GLY A 195 6.47 24.26 10.85
C GLY A 195 5.33 23.66 10.04
N GLY A 196 4.40 24.49 9.54
CA GLY A 196 3.35 24.08 8.62
C GLY A 196 3.91 23.58 7.29
N ALA A 197 4.82 24.33 6.68
CA ALA A 197 5.49 23.92 5.44
C ALA A 197 6.30 22.62 5.62
N LEU A 198 7.06 22.51 6.72
CA LEU A 198 7.78 21.28 7.09
C LEU A 198 6.82 20.12 7.35
N GLY A 199 5.69 20.37 8.02
CA GLY A 199 4.66 19.38 8.31
C GLY A 199 4.02 18.83 7.05
N VAL A 200 3.73 19.68 6.07
CA VAL A 200 3.25 19.26 4.74
C VAL A 200 4.32 18.41 4.03
N GLY A 201 5.58 18.83 4.05
CA GLY A 201 6.68 18.06 3.47
C GLY A 201 6.86 16.68 4.09
N ILE A 202 6.81 16.60 5.43
CA ILE A 202 6.84 15.34 6.17
C ILE A 202 5.61 14.49 5.84
N GLY A 203 4.43 15.10 5.74
CA GLY A 203 3.18 14.43 5.38
C GLY A 203 3.26 13.74 4.03
N PHE A 204 3.76 14.43 3.00
CA PHE A 204 4.02 13.83 1.69
C PHE A 204 5.07 12.71 1.76
N GLY A 205 6.14 12.89 2.54
CA GLY A 205 7.16 11.86 2.73
C GLY A 205 6.64 10.59 3.42
N LEU A 206 5.67 10.72 4.33
CA LEU A 206 5.09 9.62 5.10
C LEU A 206 3.80 9.05 4.48
N GLN A 207 3.30 9.64 3.40
CA GLN A 207 2.02 9.28 2.77
C GLN A 207 1.93 7.78 2.47
N THR A 208 2.97 7.19 1.88
CA THR A 208 2.99 5.76 1.54
C THR A 208 2.95 4.86 2.78
N ILE A 209 3.61 5.27 3.87
CA ILE A 209 3.60 4.51 5.14
C ILE A 209 2.21 4.60 5.78
N ALA A 210 1.61 5.79 5.79
CA ALA A 210 0.25 6.00 6.29
C ALA A 210 -0.78 5.21 5.47
N ASN A 211 -0.71 5.24 4.14
CA ASN A 211 -1.60 4.48 3.25
C ASN A 211 -1.51 2.97 3.55
N ASN A 212 -0.29 2.41 3.62
CA ASN A 212 -0.10 1.00 3.97
C ASN A 212 -0.63 0.64 5.36
N PHE A 213 -0.48 1.54 6.33
CA PHE A 213 -0.97 1.32 7.69
C PHE A 213 -2.50 1.30 7.76
N VAL A 214 -3.15 2.32 7.17
CA VAL A 214 -4.62 2.40 7.07
C VAL A 214 -5.15 1.20 6.30
N SER A 215 -4.50 0.82 5.20
CA SER A 215 -4.84 -0.37 4.43
C SER A 215 -4.77 -1.65 5.27
N GLY A 216 -3.75 -1.77 6.12
CA GLY A 216 -3.64 -2.90 7.06
C GLY A 216 -4.78 -2.97 8.07
N ILE A 217 -5.24 -1.81 8.58
CA ILE A 217 -6.40 -1.73 9.47
C ILE A 217 -7.67 -2.19 8.74
N VAL A 218 -7.90 -1.68 7.53
CA VAL A 218 -9.05 -2.04 6.69
C VAL A 218 -9.06 -3.54 6.40
N LEU A 219 -7.93 -4.11 5.95
CA LEU A 219 -7.79 -5.55 5.71
C LEU A 219 -8.09 -6.37 6.98
N GLY A 220 -7.67 -5.89 8.16
CA GLY A 220 -7.93 -6.57 9.43
C GLY A 220 -9.41 -6.51 9.88
N LEU A 221 -10.10 -5.41 9.58
CA LEU A 221 -11.50 -5.18 9.92
C LEU A 221 -12.46 -5.91 8.96
N GLU A 222 -12.32 -5.67 7.66
CA GLU A 222 -13.21 -6.22 6.62
C GLU A 222 -12.88 -7.68 6.28
N ARG A 223 -11.62 -8.09 6.50
CA ARG A 223 -11.11 -9.45 6.25
C ARG A 223 -11.45 -10.00 4.84
N PRO A 224 -11.21 -9.25 3.75
CA PRO A 224 -11.37 -9.78 2.38
C PRO A 224 -10.39 -10.91 2.09
N ILE A 225 -9.23 -10.89 2.76
CA ILE A 225 -8.24 -11.96 2.80
C ILE A 225 -7.91 -12.29 4.25
N LYS A 226 -7.63 -13.56 4.54
CA LYS A 226 -7.30 -14.06 5.87
C LYS A 226 -6.00 -14.88 5.85
N PRO A 227 -5.26 -14.95 6.98
CA PRO A 227 -4.17 -15.91 7.10
C PRO A 227 -4.66 -17.33 6.82
N GLY A 228 -3.97 -18.03 5.92
CA GLY A 228 -4.37 -19.34 5.40
C GLY A 228 -5.02 -19.32 4.02
N ASP A 229 -5.47 -18.15 3.54
CA ASP A 229 -6.10 -18.04 2.22
C ASP A 229 -5.10 -18.23 1.10
N TYR A 230 -5.50 -18.91 0.03
CA TYR A 230 -4.74 -19.02 -1.21
C TYR A 230 -5.17 -17.92 -2.17
N VAL A 231 -4.23 -17.03 -2.50
CA VAL A 231 -4.50 -15.79 -3.21
C VAL A 231 -3.53 -15.56 -4.38
N ARG A 232 -4.00 -14.81 -5.38
CA ARG A 232 -3.17 -14.24 -6.45
C ARG A 232 -3.32 -12.72 -6.45
N VAL A 233 -2.17 -12.04 -6.48
CA VAL A 233 -2.06 -10.59 -6.48
C VAL A 233 -1.13 -10.18 -7.63
N GLY A 234 -1.71 -9.76 -8.76
CA GLY A 234 -0.97 -9.66 -10.02
C GLY A 234 -0.39 -11.02 -10.41
N ASP A 235 0.93 -11.09 -10.63
CA ASP A 235 1.62 -12.34 -11.00
C ASP A 235 2.02 -13.20 -9.78
N LEU A 236 1.82 -12.69 -8.56
CA LEU A 236 2.23 -13.37 -7.34
C LEU A 236 1.13 -14.33 -6.89
N VAL A 237 1.44 -15.61 -6.75
CA VAL A 237 0.51 -16.64 -6.27
C VAL A 237 1.07 -17.30 -5.02
N GLY A 238 0.25 -17.43 -3.97
CA GLY A 238 0.67 -18.10 -2.75
C GLY A 238 -0.38 -18.09 -1.64
N THR A 239 0.01 -18.60 -0.48
CA THR A 239 -0.86 -18.62 0.71
C THR A 239 -0.51 -17.46 1.63
N VAL A 240 -1.51 -16.74 2.13
CA VAL A 240 -1.32 -15.66 3.11
C VAL A 240 -0.81 -16.25 4.42
N ALA A 241 0.42 -15.92 4.82
CA ALA A 241 1.02 -16.40 6.06
C ALA A 241 0.61 -15.53 7.26
N ARG A 242 0.69 -14.21 7.10
CA ARG A 242 0.24 -13.23 8.11
C ARG A 242 -0.04 -11.87 7.47
N ILE A 243 -0.96 -11.13 8.07
CA ILE A 243 -1.26 -9.74 7.71
C ILE A 243 -0.64 -8.87 8.80
N GLY A 244 0.39 -8.09 8.44
CA GLY A 244 1.02 -7.13 9.33
C GLY A 244 0.42 -5.73 9.17
N ALA A 245 0.90 -4.78 9.99
CA ALA A 245 0.38 -3.41 9.97
C ALA A 245 0.60 -2.69 8.63
N ARG A 246 1.74 -2.92 7.95
CA ARG A 246 2.09 -2.23 6.68
C ARG A 246 2.16 -3.16 5.46
N SER A 247 2.28 -4.46 5.68
CA SER A 247 2.50 -5.45 4.63
C SER A 247 1.94 -6.79 5.03
N THR A 248 1.49 -7.53 4.04
CA THR A 248 1.03 -8.91 4.14
C THR A 248 2.11 -9.84 3.60
N GLU A 249 2.38 -10.92 4.33
CA GLU A 249 3.33 -11.94 3.92
C GLU A 249 2.58 -13.05 3.17
N ILE A 250 2.96 -13.28 1.92
CA ILE A 250 2.44 -14.33 1.06
C ILE A 250 3.55 -15.35 0.85
N ARG A 251 3.28 -16.62 1.15
CA ARG A 251 4.24 -17.72 0.96
C ARG A 251 3.91 -18.50 -0.30
N THR A 252 4.86 -18.57 -1.23
CA THR A 252 4.72 -19.32 -2.48
C THR A 252 4.79 -20.83 -2.26
N ALA A 253 4.47 -21.62 -3.29
CA ALA A 253 4.63 -23.07 -3.29
C ALA A 253 6.10 -23.49 -3.02
N ASP A 254 7.06 -22.69 -3.49
CA ASP A 254 8.50 -22.88 -3.28
C ASP A 254 8.96 -22.48 -1.87
N ARG A 255 8.04 -22.22 -0.94
CA ARG A 255 8.29 -21.77 0.43
C ARG A 255 9.05 -20.44 0.53
N VAL A 256 8.93 -19.58 -0.48
CA VAL A 256 9.48 -18.22 -0.46
C VAL A 256 8.45 -17.26 0.14
N SER A 257 8.87 -16.45 1.11
CA SER A 257 8.03 -15.40 1.71
C SER A 257 8.16 -14.09 0.94
N ILE A 258 7.06 -13.60 0.39
CA ILE A 258 6.97 -12.35 -0.34
C ILE A 258 6.19 -11.35 0.51
N LEU A 259 6.78 -10.18 0.76
CA LEU A 259 6.16 -9.10 1.53
C LEU A 259 5.45 -8.12 0.58
N VAL A 260 4.13 -8.14 0.59
CA VAL A 260 3.30 -7.29 -0.27
C VAL A 260 2.80 -6.09 0.56
N PRO A 261 3.01 -4.84 0.11
CA PRO A 261 2.43 -3.67 0.77
C PRO A 261 0.90 -3.78 0.86
N ASN A 262 0.31 -3.44 2.00
CA ASN A 262 -1.13 -3.59 2.20
C ASN A 262 -1.95 -2.71 1.25
N SER A 263 -1.45 -1.52 0.91
CA SER A 263 -2.08 -0.63 -0.09
C SER A 263 -2.28 -1.35 -1.43
N ARG A 264 -1.29 -2.12 -1.88
CA ARG A 264 -1.36 -2.89 -3.13
C ARG A 264 -2.51 -3.90 -3.15
N LEU A 265 -2.88 -4.45 -2.00
CA LEU A 265 -3.98 -5.42 -1.87
C LEU A 265 -5.37 -4.77 -1.90
N LEU A 266 -5.45 -3.47 -1.61
CA LEU A 266 -6.70 -2.70 -1.70
C LEU A 266 -6.82 -1.94 -3.03
N GLU A 267 -5.68 -1.56 -3.63
CA GLU A 267 -5.63 -0.79 -4.88
C GLU A 267 -5.78 -1.66 -6.13
N HIS A 268 -5.40 -2.94 -6.06
CA HIS A 268 -5.46 -3.87 -7.19
C HIS A 268 -6.38 -5.05 -6.93
N GLU A 269 -6.81 -5.70 -8.02
CA GLU A 269 -7.59 -6.93 -7.96
C GLU A 269 -6.79 -8.06 -7.27
N VAL A 270 -7.48 -8.76 -6.37
CA VAL A 270 -6.97 -9.94 -5.68
C VAL A 270 -7.91 -11.10 -5.92
N VAL A 271 -7.39 -12.18 -6.52
CA VAL A 271 -8.13 -13.43 -6.68
C VAL A 271 -7.92 -14.27 -5.43
N ASN A 272 -8.99 -14.61 -4.71
CA ASN A 272 -8.95 -15.46 -3.52
C ASN A 272 -9.77 -16.73 -3.75
N TRP A 273 -9.10 -17.87 -3.89
CA TRP A 273 -9.75 -19.15 -4.19
C TRP A 273 -10.34 -19.84 -2.96
N THR A 274 -10.02 -19.36 -1.76
CA THR A 274 -10.44 -19.98 -0.49
C THR A 274 -11.40 -19.09 0.30
N HIS A 275 -11.86 -17.99 -0.29
CA HIS A 275 -12.76 -17.06 0.38
C HIS A 275 -14.17 -17.65 0.51
N GLY A 276 -14.61 -17.90 1.74
CA GLY A 276 -15.96 -18.40 2.03
C GLY A 276 -16.11 -19.90 1.76
N ASP A 277 -15.98 -20.32 0.49
CA ASP A 277 -16.03 -21.72 0.06
C ASP A 277 -14.72 -22.08 -0.66
N PRO A 278 -13.94 -23.07 -0.17
CA PRO A 278 -12.69 -23.49 -0.80
C PRO A 278 -12.89 -24.38 -2.05
N ILE A 279 -14.13 -24.60 -2.48
CA ILE A 279 -14.42 -25.31 -3.72
C ILE A 279 -14.09 -24.42 -4.92
N SER A 280 -13.08 -24.84 -5.70
CA SER A 280 -12.65 -24.14 -6.91
C SER A 280 -12.75 -25.04 -8.14
N ARG A 281 -13.15 -24.45 -9.27
CA ARG A 281 -13.08 -25.11 -10.58
C ARG A 281 -11.71 -24.91 -11.19
N ILE A 282 -11.13 -25.99 -11.71
CA ILE A 282 -9.89 -26.01 -12.48
C ILE A 282 -10.26 -26.29 -13.94
N HIS A 283 -9.59 -25.56 -14.82
CA HIS A 283 -9.77 -25.58 -16.25
C HIS A 283 -8.55 -26.29 -16.88
N LEU A 284 -8.78 -27.40 -17.58
CA LEU A 284 -7.75 -28.19 -18.24
C LEU A 284 -7.98 -28.18 -19.76
N PRO A 285 -7.36 -27.25 -20.50
CA PRO A 285 -7.47 -27.19 -21.95
C PRO A 285 -6.67 -28.30 -22.63
N LEU A 286 -7.28 -28.95 -23.61
CA LEU A 286 -6.76 -30.12 -24.34
C LEU A 286 -7.13 -29.99 -25.82
N GLY A 287 -6.22 -30.43 -26.71
CA GLY A 287 -6.49 -30.52 -28.14
C GLY A 287 -6.59 -31.98 -28.60
N VAL A 288 -7.63 -32.32 -29.36
CA VAL A 288 -7.78 -33.64 -29.99
C VAL A 288 -7.84 -33.52 -31.51
N ALA A 289 -7.42 -34.56 -32.24
CA ALA A 289 -7.32 -34.49 -33.70
C ALA A 289 -8.70 -34.32 -34.36
N TYR A 290 -8.74 -33.58 -35.47
CA TYR A 290 -9.91 -33.53 -36.34
C TYR A 290 -10.30 -34.94 -36.79
N GLY A 291 -11.60 -35.25 -36.73
CA GLY A 291 -12.15 -36.59 -36.99
C GLY A 291 -12.28 -37.50 -35.76
N SER A 292 -11.81 -37.07 -34.58
CA SER A 292 -12.02 -37.81 -33.33
C SER A 292 -13.50 -37.85 -32.93
N ASP A 293 -13.97 -38.98 -32.39
CA ASP A 293 -15.33 -39.09 -31.84
C ASP A 293 -15.43 -38.33 -30.51
N LEU A 294 -16.07 -37.15 -30.55
CA LEU A 294 -16.25 -36.28 -29.39
C LEU A 294 -16.98 -36.95 -28.21
N ARG A 295 -17.83 -37.96 -28.46
CA ARG A 295 -18.49 -38.71 -27.38
C ARG A 295 -17.48 -39.57 -26.63
N GLN A 296 -16.55 -40.20 -27.35
CA GLN A 296 -15.48 -40.99 -26.76
C GLN A 296 -14.45 -40.10 -26.06
N VAL A 297 -14.11 -38.94 -26.63
CA VAL A 297 -13.27 -37.93 -25.97
C VAL A 297 -13.88 -37.52 -24.64
N ARG A 298 -15.16 -37.15 -24.63
CA ARG A 298 -15.88 -36.78 -23.41
C ARG A 298 -15.90 -37.91 -22.39
N ALA A 299 -16.15 -39.15 -22.82
CA ALA A 299 -16.16 -40.31 -21.93
C ALA A 299 -14.79 -40.55 -21.29
N ALA A 300 -13.71 -40.53 -22.08
CA ALA A 300 -12.34 -40.73 -21.61
C ALA A 300 -11.90 -39.65 -20.61
N LEU A 301 -12.19 -38.37 -20.90
CA LEU A 301 -11.83 -37.26 -20.01
C LEU A 301 -12.62 -37.30 -18.69
N LEU A 302 -13.91 -37.64 -18.73
CA LEU A 302 -14.71 -37.81 -17.52
C LEU A 302 -14.30 -39.03 -16.70
N GLU A 303 -13.86 -40.12 -17.34
CA GLU A 303 -13.28 -41.28 -16.67
C GLU A 303 -11.99 -40.90 -15.93
N ALA A 304 -11.09 -40.16 -16.60
CA ALA A 304 -9.86 -39.66 -15.99
C ALA A 304 -10.16 -38.80 -14.74
N ALA A 305 -11.08 -37.85 -14.86
CA ALA A 305 -11.48 -36.96 -13.78
C ALA A 305 -12.08 -37.72 -12.58
N ARG A 306 -13.01 -38.65 -12.83
CA ARG A 306 -13.67 -39.44 -11.77
C ARG A 306 -12.72 -40.41 -11.06
N SER A 307 -11.63 -40.81 -11.72
CA SER A 307 -10.63 -41.72 -11.14
C SER A 307 -9.71 -41.05 -10.11
N HIS A 308 -9.70 -39.72 -10.05
CA HIS A 308 -8.79 -38.96 -9.20
C HIS A 308 -9.46 -38.59 -7.86
N PRO A 309 -8.85 -38.92 -6.69
CA PRO A 309 -9.48 -38.71 -5.38
C PRO A 309 -9.74 -37.24 -5.03
N ASP A 310 -8.90 -36.32 -5.52
CA ASP A 310 -9.03 -34.88 -5.25
C ASP A 310 -10.05 -34.14 -6.15
N VAL A 311 -10.67 -34.85 -7.09
CA VAL A 311 -11.76 -34.33 -7.93
C VAL A 311 -13.09 -34.62 -7.25
N LEU A 312 -13.92 -33.59 -7.14
CA LEU A 312 -15.23 -33.72 -6.52
C LEU A 312 -16.24 -34.41 -7.43
N ALA A 313 -17.06 -35.27 -6.84
CA ALA A 313 -18.23 -35.85 -7.50
C ALA A 313 -19.41 -34.86 -7.55
N ASP A 314 -19.48 -33.96 -6.56
CA ASP A 314 -20.44 -32.87 -6.48
C ASP A 314 -19.72 -31.59 -5.99
N PRO A 315 -19.64 -30.52 -6.80
CA PRO A 315 -20.13 -30.41 -8.17
C PRO A 315 -19.42 -31.37 -9.15
N ARG A 316 -20.17 -31.96 -10.08
CA ARG A 316 -19.64 -32.96 -11.03
C ARG A 316 -18.66 -32.34 -12.03
N PRO A 317 -17.61 -33.07 -12.45
CA PRO A 317 -16.77 -32.65 -13.55
C PRO A 317 -17.56 -32.64 -14.87
N ASP A 318 -17.17 -31.76 -15.78
CA ASP A 318 -17.78 -31.64 -17.11
C ASP A 318 -16.70 -31.46 -18.19
N VAL A 319 -17.08 -31.67 -19.44
CA VAL A 319 -16.20 -31.47 -20.59
C VAL A 319 -16.94 -30.60 -21.58
N GLN A 320 -16.29 -29.52 -22.00
CA GLN A 320 -16.84 -28.56 -22.94
C GLN A 320 -15.98 -28.53 -24.21
N LEU A 321 -16.63 -28.46 -25.38
CA LEU A 321 -15.95 -28.14 -26.63
C LEU A 321 -15.93 -26.61 -26.75
N HIS A 322 -14.73 -26.02 -26.72
CA HIS A 322 -14.56 -24.58 -26.86
C HIS A 322 -14.65 -24.14 -28.31
N GLY A 323 -14.13 -24.93 -29.23
CA GLY A 323 -14.17 -24.61 -30.64
C GLY A 323 -13.30 -25.50 -31.51
N PHE A 324 -13.11 -25.02 -32.74
CA PHE A 324 -12.29 -25.63 -33.78
C PHE A 324 -11.02 -24.78 -33.93
N GLY A 325 -9.89 -25.26 -33.41
CA GLY A 325 -8.60 -24.59 -33.44
C GLY A 325 -7.83 -24.84 -34.74
N GLU A 326 -6.64 -24.26 -34.89
CA GLU A 326 -5.87 -24.33 -36.15
C GLU A 326 -5.50 -25.77 -36.58
N SER A 327 -5.27 -26.67 -35.61
CA SER A 327 -4.88 -28.07 -35.87
C SER A 327 -5.56 -29.07 -34.95
N SER A 328 -6.44 -28.62 -34.05
CA SER A 328 -7.14 -29.44 -33.06
C SER A 328 -8.60 -29.03 -32.89
N LEU A 329 -9.41 -29.97 -32.40
CA LEU A 329 -10.66 -29.66 -31.72
C LEU A 329 -10.31 -29.31 -30.27
N ASP A 330 -10.64 -28.10 -29.85
CA ASP A 330 -10.25 -27.57 -28.55
C ASP A 330 -11.31 -27.93 -27.52
N VAL A 331 -10.96 -28.84 -26.62
CA VAL A 331 -11.82 -29.33 -25.55
C VAL A 331 -11.25 -28.95 -24.20
N GLU A 332 -12.11 -28.62 -23.25
CA GLU A 332 -11.72 -28.27 -21.89
C GLU A 332 -12.36 -29.23 -20.91
N LEU A 333 -11.53 -29.84 -20.07
CA LEU A 333 -11.99 -30.61 -18.92
C LEU A 333 -12.11 -29.68 -17.71
N LEU A 334 -13.31 -29.61 -17.17
CA LEU A 334 -13.67 -28.82 -15.99
C LEU A 334 -13.76 -29.75 -14.78
N VAL A 335 -12.90 -29.55 -13.79
CA VAL A 335 -12.91 -30.33 -12.54
C VAL A 335 -13.05 -29.42 -11.34
N TRP A 336 -13.69 -29.90 -10.28
CA TRP A 336 -13.82 -29.16 -9.02
C TRP A 336 -12.95 -29.79 -7.95
N THR A 337 -12.28 -28.98 -7.14
CA THR A 337 -11.45 -29.44 -6.01
C THR A 337 -11.74 -28.62 -4.76
N ARG A 338 -11.53 -29.22 -3.57
CA ARG A 338 -11.57 -28.52 -2.27
C ARG A 338 -10.22 -27.94 -1.84
N ASP A 339 -9.13 -28.30 -2.53
CA ASP A 339 -7.80 -27.80 -2.20
C ASP A 339 -7.18 -27.05 -3.38
N PRO A 340 -7.58 -25.79 -3.63
CA PRO A 340 -7.05 -24.99 -4.74
C PRO A 340 -5.54 -24.75 -4.64
N ARG A 341 -4.93 -24.91 -3.46
CA ARG A 341 -3.48 -24.82 -3.28
C ARG A 341 -2.73 -25.91 -4.03
N ASN A 342 -3.35 -27.08 -4.19
CA ASN A 342 -2.78 -28.24 -4.87
C ASN A 342 -3.14 -28.29 -6.37
N GLN A 343 -3.71 -27.22 -6.93
CA GLN A 343 -4.21 -27.20 -8.31
C GLN A 343 -3.15 -27.58 -9.36
N VAL A 344 -1.89 -27.22 -9.14
CA VAL A 344 -0.78 -27.53 -10.07
C VAL A 344 -0.52 -29.04 -10.10
N GLN A 345 -0.44 -29.68 -8.94
CA GLN A 345 -0.23 -31.12 -8.83
C GLN A 345 -1.44 -31.88 -9.37
N LEU A 346 -2.65 -31.47 -9.00
CA LEU A 346 -3.88 -32.08 -9.48
C LEU A 346 -4.00 -32.01 -11.01
N THR A 347 -3.66 -30.87 -11.60
CA THR A 347 -3.66 -30.68 -13.06
C THR A 347 -2.65 -31.62 -13.73
N SER A 348 -1.43 -31.71 -13.20
CA SER A 348 -0.40 -32.63 -13.67
C SER A 348 -0.88 -34.09 -13.60
N ASP A 349 -1.42 -34.51 -12.45
CA ASP A 349 -1.86 -35.89 -12.23
C ASP A 349 -3.04 -36.27 -13.14
N LEU A 350 -3.91 -35.31 -13.46
CA LEU A 350 -4.97 -35.47 -14.45
C LEU A 350 -4.40 -35.64 -15.86
N TYR A 351 -3.45 -34.82 -16.29
CA TYR A 351 -2.82 -35.01 -17.61
C TYR A 351 -2.16 -36.39 -17.76
N PHE A 352 -1.45 -36.87 -16.72
CA PHE A 352 -0.87 -38.22 -16.70
C PHE A 352 -1.91 -39.34 -16.78
N ARG A 353 -3.14 -39.10 -16.32
CA ARG A 353 -4.26 -40.07 -16.43
C ARG A 353 -5.00 -39.97 -17.76
N ILE A 354 -5.11 -38.76 -18.32
CA ILE A 354 -5.80 -38.50 -19.57
C ILE A 354 -5.06 -39.15 -20.75
N GLU A 355 -3.74 -39.02 -20.83
CA GLU A 355 -2.93 -39.56 -21.94
C GLU A 355 -3.21 -41.04 -22.24
N PRO A 356 -3.09 -41.98 -21.29
CA PRO A 356 -3.31 -43.40 -21.57
C PRO A 356 -4.76 -43.72 -21.91
N LEU A 357 -5.73 -42.95 -21.40
CA LEU A 357 -7.15 -43.13 -21.71
C LEU A 357 -7.45 -42.68 -23.14
N LEU A 358 -6.95 -41.52 -23.57
CA LEU A 358 -7.08 -41.07 -24.96
C LEU A 358 -6.47 -42.11 -25.92
N ARG A 359 -5.27 -42.61 -25.61
CA ARG A 359 -4.61 -43.65 -26.40
C ARG A 359 -5.43 -44.94 -26.46
N ARG A 360 -6.03 -45.38 -25.35
CA ARG A 360 -6.87 -46.60 -25.30
C ARG A 360 -8.13 -46.48 -26.16
N HIS A 361 -8.69 -45.27 -26.27
CA HIS A 361 -9.84 -44.97 -27.13
C HIS A 361 -9.46 -44.64 -28.58
N GLY A 362 -8.18 -44.76 -28.96
CA GLY A 362 -7.72 -44.45 -30.32
C GLY A 362 -7.82 -42.96 -30.68
N ILE A 363 -7.87 -42.07 -29.68
CA ILE A 363 -7.94 -40.63 -29.87
C ILE A 363 -6.51 -40.10 -30.02
N ALA A 364 -6.21 -39.53 -31.18
CA ALA A 364 -4.92 -38.93 -31.45
C ALA A 364 -4.83 -37.50 -30.90
N VAL A 365 -3.70 -37.17 -30.28
CA VAL A 365 -3.32 -35.79 -29.98
C VAL A 365 -2.61 -35.24 -31.22
N PRO A 366 -3.12 -34.20 -31.88
CA PRO A 366 -2.60 -33.74 -33.15
C PRO A 366 -1.28 -32.98 -32.96
N PHE A 367 -0.35 -33.19 -33.89
CA PHE A 367 0.72 -32.22 -34.13
C PHE A 367 0.18 -31.04 -34.95
N PRO A 368 0.86 -29.89 -34.99
CA PRO A 368 0.52 -28.82 -35.91
C PRO A 368 0.38 -29.36 -37.35
N GLN A 369 -0.81 -29.19 -37.93
CA GLN A 369 -1.14 -29.65 -39.29
C GLN A 369 -0.92 -28.49 -40.27
N HIS A 370 -0.36 -28.78 -41.44
CA HIS A 370 -0.20 -27.82 -42.52
C HIS A 370 -0.58 -28.48 -43.84
N ASP A 371 -1.46 -27.84 -44.59
CA ASP A 371 -1.78 -28.25 -45.95
C ASP A 371 -0.84 -27.54 -46.93
N LEU A 372 0.05 -28.30 -47.55
CA LEU A 372 1.02 -27.77 -48.53
C LEU A 372 0.51 -28.01 -49.95
N HIS A 373 0.07 -26.93 -50.59
CA HIS A 373 -0.28 -26.93 -52.01
C HIS A 373 1.01 -26.74 -52.84
N LEU A 374 1.59 -27.86 -53.28
CA LEU A 374 2.78 -27.85 -54.13
C LEU A 374 2.40 -27.55 -55.59
N HIS A 375 2.67 -26.34 -56.04
CA HIS A 375 2.56 -25.97 -57.46
C HIS A 375 3.90 -26.19 -58.16
N ALA A 376 3.99 -27.27 -58.93
CA ALA A 376 5.18 -27.60 -59.71
C ALA A 376 4.76 -27.91 -61.15
N PRO A 377 4.67 -26.90 -62.03
CA PRO A 377 4.11 -27.05 -63.37
C PRO A 377 4.84 -28.09 -64.23
N GLU A 378 6.13 -28.33 -63.97
CA GLU A 378 6.91 -29.37 -64.64
C GLU A 378 6.55 -30.79 -64.15
N ILE A 379 6.33 -30.96 -62.83
CA ILE A 379 5.89 -32.21 -62.22
C ILE A 379 4.44 -32.50 -62.61
N GLU A 380 3.57 -31.49 -62.68
CA GLU A 380 2.18 -31.62 -63.12
C GLU A 380 2.09 -32.07 -64.58
N ARG A 381 2.91 -31.51 -65.48
CA ARG A 381 3.01 -31.96 -66.87
C ARG A 381 3.57 -33.38 -66.98
N ALA A 382 4.65 -33.69 -66.25
CA ALA A 382 5.23 -35.02 -66.25
C ALA A 382 4.28 -36.08 -65.68
N ALA A 383 3.56 -35.76 -64.60
CA ALA A 383 2.53 -36.61 -64.02
C ALA A 383 1.33 -36.79 -64.96
N ALA A 384 0.90 -35.75 -65.69
CA ALA A 384 -0.17 -35.86 -66.68
C ALA A 384 0.23 -36.78 -67.86
N VAL A 385 1.47 -36.68 -68.33
CA VAL A 385 2.02 -37.57 -69.36
C VAL A 385 2.09 -39.01 -68.85
N TRP A 386 2.63 -39.22 -67.63
CA TRP A 386 2.69 -40.54 -67.01
C TRP A 386 1.29 -41.15 -66.78
N ARG A 387 0.33 -40.35 -66.31
CA ARG A 387 -1.06 -40.80 -66.06
C ARG A 387 -1.76 -41.26 -67.34
N ARG A 388 -1.55 -40.57 -68.48
CA ARG A 388 -2.05 -41.01 -69.81
C ARG A 388 -1.39 -42.29 -70.33
N GLN A 389 -0.15 -42.55 -69.96
CA GLN A 389 0.59 -43.74 -70.40
C GLN A 389 0.25 -44.98 -69.58
N VAL A 390 0.07 -44.82 -68.26
CA VAL A 390 -0.21 -45.93 -67.33
C VAL A 390 -1.70 -46.24 -67.23
N PHE A 391 -2.54 -45.22 -67.36
CA PHE A 391 -3.99 -45.34 -67.44
C PHE A 391 -4.45 -44.71 -68.75
N PRO A 392 -4.29 -45.40 -69.89
CA PRO A 392 -4.96 -44.96 -71.12
C PRO A 392 -6.46 -44.91 -70.81
N GLU A 393 -7.11 -43.79 -71.16
CA GLU A 393 -8.56 -43.64 -71.07
C GLU A 393 -9.20 -44.88 -71.69
N SER A 394 -9.73 -45.79 -70.86
CA SER A 394 -10.69 -46.76 -71.33
C SER A 394 -11.86 -45.95 -71.87
N GLU A 395 -12.28 -46.23 -73.10
CA GLU A 395 -13.40 -45.58 -73.77
C GLU A 395 -14.57 -45.37 -72.79
N PRO A 396 -15.28 -44.23 -72.87
CA PRO A 396 -16.41 -43.99 -71.98
C PRO A 396 -17.44 -45.11 -72.16
N GLU A 397 -17.69 -45.87 -71.10
CA GLU A 397 -18.84 -46.77 -71.06
C GLU A 397 -20.11 -45.97 -71.42
N PRO A 398 -21.01 -46.53 -72.25
CA PRO A 398 -22.25 -45.85 -72.60
C PRO A 398 -23.03 -45.59 -71.32
N GLN A 399 -23.40 -44.32 -71.11
CA GLN A 399 -24.09 -43.80 -69.92
C GLN A 399 -25.15 -44.79 -69.39
N ALA A 400 -24.78 -45.53 -68.34
CA ALA A 400 -25.75 -46.17 -67.48
C ALA A 400 -26.49 -45.06 -66.73
N ALA A 401 -27.81 -45.04 -66.89
CA ALA A 401 -28.72 -44.07 -66.31
C ALA A 401 -28.42 -43.80 -64.83
N ALA A 402 -28.41 -42.52 -64.47
CA ALA A 402 -28.30 -42.06 -63.10
C ALA A 402 -29.36 -42.74 -62.21
N PRO A 403 -29.02 -43.16 -60.97
CA PRO A 403 -30.00 -43.63 -60.01
C PRO A 403 -30.95 -42.48 -59.62
N PRO A 404 -32.22 -42.76 -59.29
CA PRO A 404 -33.20 -41.72 -58.95
C PRO A 404 -32.81 -41.00 -57.66
N ALA A 405 -33.11 -39.70 -57.63
CA ALA A 405 -32.76 -38.76 -56.57
C ALA A 405 -33.18 -39.21 -55.15
N PRO A 406 -32.38 -38.93 -54.11
CA PRO A 406 -32.85 -39.01 -52.74
C PRO A 406 -33.83 -37.86 -52.45
N VAL A 407 -34.88 -38.20 -51.71
CA VAL A 407 -35.95 -37.30 -51.26
C VAL A 407 -35.41 -36.31 -50.22
N GLY A 408 -35.95 -35.09 -50.26
CA GLY A 408 -35.42 -33.87 -49.65
C GLY A 408 -35.10 -33.91 -48.17
N HIS A 409 -34.07 -33.15 -47.81
CA HIS A 409 -33.95 -32.49 -46.52
C HIS A 409 -33.41 -31.06 -46.73
N LEU A 410 -34.16 -30.13 -46.14
CA LEU A 410 -34.02 -28.67 -46.01
C LEU A 410 -32.63 -28.07 -46.30
N GLU A 411 -32.59 -27.14 -47.26
CA GLU A 411 -31.50 -26.19 -47.49
C GLU A 411 -31.38 -25.21 -46.30
N PRO A 412 -30.16 -24.87 -45.84
CA PRO A 412 -29.88 -23.54 -45.32
C PRO A 412 -29.65 -22.58 -46.49
N CYS A 413 -30.37 -21.47 -46.50
CA CYS A 413 -30.16 -20.38 -47.46
C CYS A 413 -28.73 -19.84 -47.37
N VAL A 414 -27.89 -20.23 -48.33
CA VAL A 414 -26.67 -19.50 -48.68
C VAL A 414 -27.07 -18.60 -49.85
N HIS A 415 -27.16 -17.30 -49.58
CA HIS A 415 -27.28 -16.31 -50.64
C HIS A 415 -25.93 -16.20 -51.35
N ASP A 416 -25.80 -16.90 -52.47
CA ASP A 416 -24.76 -16.64 -53.46
C ASP A 416 -25.08 -15.30 -54.15
N HIS A 417 -24.36 -14.26 -53.74
CA HIS A 417 -24.12 -13.07 -54.54
C HIS A 417 -22.62 -12.90 -54.73
N GLU A 418 -21.98 -13.82 -55.44
CA GLU A 418 -20.75 -13.50 -56.17
C GLU A 418 -21.14 -12.78 -57.47
N GLN A 419 -21.44 -11.49 -57.33
CA GLN A 419 -21.26 -10.57 -58.44
C GLN A 419 -19.78 -10.17 -58.45
N GLU A 420 -19.10 -10.49 -59.54
CA GLU A 420 -17.78 -9.97 -59.91
C GLU A 420 -17.78 -8.43 -59.80
N LEU A 421 -17.30 -7.92 -58.67
CA LEU A 421 -16.86 -6.53 -58.51
C LEU A 421 -15.36 -6.59 -58.26
N GLY A 422 -14.59 -6.17 -59.28
CA GLY A 422 -13.15 -6.10 -59.21
C GLY A 422 -12.70 -5.36 -57.95
N THR A 423 -11.94 -6.05 -57.10
CA THR A 423 -11.22 -5.40 -56.01
C THR A 423 -10.26 -4.38 -56.61
N PRO A 424 -10.35 -3.08 -56.26
CA PRO A 424 -9.43 -2.09 -56.82
C PRO A 424 -8.02 -2.43 -56.34
N SER A 425 -7.08 -2.61 -57.29
CA SER A 425 -5.66 -2.64 -56.95
C SER A 425 -5.30 -1.27 -56.35
N TRP A 426 -4.87 -1.29 -55.09
CA TRP A 426 -4.41 -0.11 -54.38
C TRP A 426 -2.92 0.07 -54.68
N ASP A 427 -2.62 0.92 -55.66
CA ASP A 427 -1.26 1.36 -55.97
C ASP A 427 -0.77 2.47 -55.03
N ASP A 428 0.53 2.75 -55.04
CA ASP A 428 1.16 3.71 -54.13
C ASP A 428 0.64 5.15 -54.33
N GLU A 429 0.22 5.51 -55.53
CA GLU A 429 -0.33 6.83 -55.87
C GLU A 429 -1.76 7.01 -55.32
N ARG A 430 -2.61 5.98 -55.44
CA ARG A 430 -3.97 5.98 -54.87
C ARG A 430 -3.95 5.94 -53.35
N LEU A 431 -2.99 5.25 -52.73
CA LEU A 431 -2.81 5.26 -51.27
C LEU A 431 -2.42 6.66 -50.76
N ALA A 432 -1.55 7.37 -51.47
CA ALA A 432 -1.21 8.76 -51.13
C ALA A 432 -2.41 9.71 -51.29
N ALA A 433 -3.19 9.56 -52.37
CA ALA A 433 -4.41 10.34 -52.59
C ALA A 433 -5.50 10.04 -51.54
N LEU A 434 -5.62 8.78 -51.11
CA LEU A 434 -6.51 8.37 -50.01
C LEU A 434 -6.13 9.08 -48.71
N VAL A 435 -4.85 9.10 -48.34
CA VAL A 435 -4.37 9.79 -47.13
C VAL A 435 -4.63 11.29 -47.20
N ALA A 436 -4.50 11.91 -48.37
CA ALA A 436 -4.82 13.32 -48.55
C ALA A 436 -6.31 13.61 -48.29
N ARG A 437 -7.23 12.73 -48.74
CA ARG A 437 -8.66 12.86 -48.45
C ARG A 437 -9.01 12.58 -46.99
N MET A 438 -8.36 11.59 -46.37
CA MET A 438 -8.52 11.31 -44.95
C MET A 438 -8.09 12.49 -44.07
N ARG A 439 -7.18 13.34 -44.55
CA ARG A 439 -6.71 14.56 -43.86
C ARG A 439 -7.45 15.84 -44.27
N GLY A 440 -8.36 15.76 -45.25
CA GLY A 440 -9.13 16.92 -45.74
C GLY A 440 -10.24 17.33 -44.76
N ASP A 441 -10.98 18.38 -45.11
CA ASP A 441 -12.04 18.94 -44.27
C ASP A 441 -13.22 17.96 -44.03
N ASP A 442 -13.46 17.03 -44.96
CA ASP A 442 -14.42 15.91 -44.84
C ASP A 442 -13.75 14.60 -44.35
N GLY A 443 -12.56 14.71 -43.75
CA GLY A 443 -11.70 13.60 -43.34
C GLY A 443 -11.99 13.05 -41.94
N ILE A 444 -11.05 12.24 -41.44
CA ILE A 444 -11.11 11.69 -40.07
C ILE A 444 -10.74 12.73 -39.02
N THR A 445 -11.32 12.62 -37.82
CA THR A 445 -11.09 13.59 -36.73
C THR A 445 -9.69 13.46 -36.12
N ILE A 446 -8.78 14.36 -36.52
CA ILE A 446 -7.43 14.48 -35.96
C ILE A 446 -7.47 15.46 -34.78
N ALA A 447 -7.14 14.97 -33.58
CA ALA A 447 -7.16 15.78 -32.36
C ALA A 447 -6.14 15.28 -31.34
N ASP A 448 -5.76 16.15 -30.41
CA ASP A 448 -4.91 15.79 -29.27
C ASP A 448 -5.75 15.02 -28.25
N ARG A 449 -5.32 13.79 -27.93
CA ARG A 449 -6.05 12.92 -26.99
C ARG A 449 -5.16 12.54 -25.82
N ARG A 450 -5.71 12.63 -24.61
CA ARG A 450 -5.03 12.22 -23.39
C ARG A 450 -5.38 10.78 -23.07
N HIS A 451 -4.37 9.93 -22.94
CA HIS A 451 -4.54 8.55 -22.51
C HIS A 451 -3.59 8.28 -21.34
N PHE A 452 -4.16 7.79 -20.23
CA PHE A 452 -3.50 7.74 -18.93
C PHE A 452 -2.91 9.12 -18.53
N LEU A 453 -1.59 9.21 -18.42
CA LEU A 453 -0.83 10.39 -17.99
C LEU A 453 -0.06 11.06 -19.14
N ARG A 454 -0.27 10.63 -20.40
CA ARG A 454 0.39 11.18 -21.59
C ARG A 454 -0.61 11.83 -22.53
N VAL A 455 -0.22 12.96 -23.13
CA VAL A 455 -0.99 13.63 -24.18
C VAL A 455 -0.38 13.19 -25.51
N HIS A 456 -1.21 12.60 -26.37
CA HIS A 456 -0.84 12.20 -27.71
C HIS A 456 -1.38 13.24 -28.69
N ALA A 457 -0.50 14.08 -29.21
CA ALA A 457 -0.88 15.13 -30.15
C ALA A 457 -1.23 14.56 -31.53
N ARG A 458 -2.18 15.19 -32.23
CA ARG A 458 -2.53 14.95 -33.63
C ARG A 458 -2.75 13.48 -33.97
N CYS A 459 -3.53 12.76 -33.16
CA CYS A 459 -3.87 11.37 -33.41
C CYS A 459 -5.31 11.23 -33.95
N PHE A 460 -5.61 10.05 -34.48
CA PHE A 460 -6.97 9.61 -34.83
C PHE A 460 -7.22 8.21 -34.27
N VAL A 461 -8.48 7.81 -34.16
CA VAL A 461 -8.87 6.50 -33.61
C VAL A 461 -9.04 5.48 -34.73
N GLY A 462 -8.58 4.25 -34.51
CA GLY A 462 -8.67 3.16 -35.50
C GLY A 462 -10.10 2.88 -35.96
N SER A 463 -11.06 2.83 -35.03
CA SER A 463 -12.49 2.65 -35.34
C SER A 463 -13.05 3.80 -36.20
N ASP A 464 -12.70 5.05 -35.89
CA ASP A 464 -13.17 6.22 -36.65
C ASP A 464 -12.64 6.19 -38.10
N ALA A 465 -11.40 5.72 -38.28
CA ALA A 465 -10.81 5.55 -39.60
C ALA A 465 -11.47 4.41 -40.38
N VAL A 466 -11.83 3.31 -39.73
CA VAL A 466 -12.58 2.21 -40.36
C VAL A 466 -13.97 2.67 -40.76
N ASP A 467 -14.69 3.37 -39.89
CA ASP A 467 -16.03 3.89 -40.18
C ASP A 467 -16.00 4.89 -41.36
N TRP A 468 -14.97 5.75 -41.42
CA TRP A 468 -14.77 6.65 -42.54
C TRP A 468 -14.51 5.91 -43.86
N LEU A 469 -13.66 4.87 -43.86
CA LEU A 469 -13.34 4.06 -45.03
C LEU A 469 -14.55 3.27 -45.54
N VAL A 470 -15.34 2.70 -44.63
CA VAL A 470 -16.59 2.00 -44.98
C VAL A 470 -17.57 2.96 -45.66
N HIS A 471 -17.69 4.19 -45.15
CA HIS A 471 -18.64 5.16 -45.70
C HIS A 471 -18.21 5.75 -47.04
N HIS A 472 -16.94 6.12 -47.19
CA HIS A 472 -16.45 6.87 -48.36
C HIS A 472 -15.94 5.96 -49.48
N GLU A 473 -15.35 4.82 -49.16
CA GLU A 473 -14.79 3.88 -50.14
C GLU A 473 -15.70 2.67 -50.40
N ARG A 474 -16.87 2.59 -49.73
CA ARG A 474 -17.84 1.49 -49.84
C ARG A 474 -17.23 0.10 -49.59
N LEU A 475 -16.28 0.05 -48.67
CA LEU A 475 -15.60 -1.19 -48.26
C LEU A 475 -16.35 -1.87 -47.12
N THR A 476 -16.22 -3.20 -47.02
CA THR A 476 -16.57 -3.92 -45.80
C THR A 476 -15.59 -3.55 -44.66
N ARG A 477 -15.99 -3.78 -43.40
CA ARG A 477 -15.10 -3.50 -42.25
C ARG A 477 -13.78 -4.27 -42.33
N ASP A 478 -13.81 -5.52 -42.78
CA ASP A 478 -12.61 -6.35 -42.93
C ASP A 478 -11.68 -5.82 -44.04
N GLU A 479 -12.24 -5.37 -45.17
CA GLU A 479 -11.48 -4.71 -46.24
C GLU A 479 -10.89 -3.37 -45.80
N ALA A 480 -11.62 -2.59 -44.99
CA ALA A 480 -11.13 -1.33 -44.42
C ALA A 480 -9.95 -1.56 -43.44
N VAL A 481 -10.02 -2.61 -42.63
CA VAL A 481 -8.89 -3.01 -41.76
C VAL A 481 -7.70 -3.48 -42.58
N ALA A 482 -7.92 -4.28 -43.63
CA ALA A 482 -6.86 -4.72 -44.54
C ALA A 482 -6.19 -3.54 -45.27
N LEU A 483 -6.97 -2.55 -45.72
CA LEU A 483 -6.47 -1.32 -46.31
C LEU A 483 -5.68 -0.48 -45.30
N GLY A 484 -6.16 -0.38 -44.07
CA GLY A 484 -5.44 0.28 -42.98
C GLY A 484 -4.10 -0.38 -42.64
N ARG A 485 -4.02 -1.72 -42.69
CA ARG A 485 -2.73 -2.45 -42.55
C ARG A 485 -1.76 -2.10 -43.68
N ARG A 486 -2.23 -2.01 -44.94
CA ARG A 486 -1.41 -1.55 -46.07
C ARG A 486 -0.89 -0.12 -45.89
N LEU A 487 -1.69 0.79 -45.32
CA LEU A 487 -1.24 2.15 -45.00
C LEU A 487 -0.12 2.16 -43.94
N VAL A 488 -0.15 1.22 -42.99
CA VAL A 488 0.90 1.04 -41.99
C VAL A 488 2.17 0.43 -42.60
N GLU A 489 2.03 -0.60 -43.43
CA GLU A 489 3.14 -1.25 -44.14
C GLU A 489 3.90 -0.27 -45.06
N ARG A 490 3.16 0.60 -45.75
CA ARG A 490 3.74 1.66 -46.60
C ARG A 490 4.25 2.87 -45.80
N GLY A 491 4.11 2.85 -44.48
CA GLY A 491 4.63 3.89 -43.60
C GLY A 491 3.90 5.21 -43.70
N LEU A 492 2.66 5.23 -44.21
CA LEU A 492 1.82 6.43 -44.29
C LEU A 492 1.14 6.71 -42.94
N VAL A 493 0.79 5.65 -42.22
CA VAL A 493 0.17 5.66 -40.89
C VAL A 493 1.01 4.81 -39.93
N HIS A 494 0.99 5.10 -38.64
CA HIS A 494 1.53 4.20 -37.62
C HIS A 494 0.75 4.31 -36.31
N HIS A 495 0.83 3.28 -35.48
CA HIS A 495 0.31 3.32 -34.13
C HIS A 495 1.18 4.26 -33.28
N VAL A 496 0.58 5.08 -32.41
CA VAL A 496 1.30 6.12 -31.66
C VAL A 496 2.43 5.55 -30.76
N LEU A 497 2.33 4.29 -30.34
CA LEU A 497 3.36 3.58 -29.58
C LEU A 497 4.11 2.51 -30.40
N ASP A 498 3.78 2.30 -31.67
CA ASP A 498 4.35 1.23 -32.52
C ASP A 498 4.19 -0.22 -32.01
N GLU A 499 3.34 -0.44 -31.01
CA GLU A 499 3.10 -1.76 -30.40
C GLU A 499 2.03 -2.61 -31.12
N HIS A 500 1.25 -2.02 -32.03
CA HIS A 500 0.09 -2.67 -32.63
C HIS A 500 0.01 -2.45 -34.14
N GLU A 501 -0.43 -3.48 -34.85
CA GLU A 501 -0.90 -3.38 -36.24
C GLU A 501 -2.21 -2.57 -36.31
N PHE A 502 -2.63 -2.22 -37.53
CA PHE A 502 -3.90 -1.52 -37.72
C PHE A 502 -5.10 -2.43 -37.36
N LYS A 503 -5.97 -1.95 -36.48
CA LYS A 503 -7.17 -2.67 -35.99
C LYS A 503 -8.37 -1.72 -35.89
N ASP A 504 -9.56 -2.26 -36.13
CA ASP A 504 -10.83 -1.62 -35.79
C ASP A 504 -10.99 -1.63 -34.26
N GLY A 505 -10.80 -0.49 -33.61
CA GLY A 505 -10.86 -0.36 -32.16
C GLY A 505 -10.35 0.98 -31.63
N PRO A 506 -10.39 1.17 -30.29
CA PRO A 506 -10.04 2.43 -29.63
C PRO A 506 -8.52 2.64 -29.51
N LEU A 507 -7.76 2.30 -30.55
CA LEU A 507 -6.31 2.50 -30.61
C LEU A 507 -5.98 3.79 -31.35
N PHE A 508 -4.90 4.47 -30.93
CA PHE A 508 -4.49 5.74 -31.51
C PHE A 508 -3.47 5.55 -32.60
N TYR A 509 -3.75 6.12 -33.76
CA TYR A 509 -2.88 6.14 -34.92
C TYR A 509 -2.54 7.58 -35.31
N ARG A 510 -1.45 7.74 -36.06
CA ARG A 510 -0.95 9.02 -36.53
C ARG A 510 -0.44 8.92 -37.95
N PHE A 511 -0.72 9.95 -38.76
CA PHE A 511 -0.11 10.09 -40.08
C PHE A 511 1.36 10.48 -39.95
N ARG A 512 2.24 9.86 -40.75
CA ARG A 512 3.67 10.21 -40.71
C ARG A 512 3.97 11.65 -41.13
N ALA A 513 3.13 12.24 -41.97
CA ALA A 513 3.25 13.65 -42.35
C ALA A 513 3.06 14.62 -41.16
N ASP A 514 2.45 14.16 -40.07
CA ASP A 514 2.17 14.95 -38.87
C ASP A 514 3.17 14.68 -37.72
N GLU A 515 4.30 14.00 -37.98
CA GLU A 515 5.34 13.74 -36.98
C GLU A 515 6.26 14.96 -36.82
N GLU A 516 6.59 15.37 -35.58
CA GLU A 516 7.57 16.44 -35.36
C GLU A 516 9.01 15.96 -35.66
N PRO A 517 9.92 16.81 -36.17
CA PRO A 517 11.30 16.43 -36.51
C PRO A 517 12.08 15.80 -35.35
N THR A 518 11.73 16.16 -34.12
CA THR A 518 12.35 15.66 -32.89
C THR A 518 11.93 14.21 -32.58
N GLU A 519 10.67 13.86 -32.81
CA GLU A 519 10.13 12.50 -32.60
C GLU A 519 10.62 11.54 -33.69
N ALA A 520 10.70 12.01 -34.95
CA ALA A 520 11.25 11.24 -36.06
C ALA A 520 12.72 10.83 -35.83
N ARG A 521 13.54 11.71 -35.22
CA ARG A 521 14.94 11.42 -34.86
C ARG A 521 15.09 10.42 -33.70
N SER A 522 14.21 10.49 -32.71
CA SER A 522 14.13 9.51 -31.62
C SER A 522 13.85 8.11 -32.16
N ARG A 523 12.97 8.02 -33.15
CA ARG A 523 12.52 6.75 -33.75
C ARG A 523 13.52 6.11 -34.71
N ALA A 524 14.30 6.91 -35.46
CA ALA A 524 15.40 6.37 -36.28
C ALA A 524 16.48 5.61 -35.47
N ARG A 525 16.52 5.82 -34.15
CA ARG A 525 17.39 5.09 -33.21
C ARG A 525 16.75 3.83 -32.60
N ALA A 526 15.44 3.64 -32.74
CA ALA A 526 14.74 2.49 -32.18
C ALA A 526 14.67 1.34 -33.22
N PRO A 527 14.97 0.08 -32.84
CA PRO A 527 14.84 -1.04 -33.77
C PRO A 527 13.35 -1.28 -34.07
N SER A 528 12.97 -1.14 -35.34
CA SER A 528 11.62 -1.45 -35.82
C SER A 528 11.33 -2.95 -35.65
N VAL A 529 10.32 -3.29 -34.87
CA VAL A 529 9.90 -4.67 -34.54
C VAL A 529 9.49 -5.47 -35.80
N SER A 530 9.17 -4.82 -36.92
CA SER A 530 8.74 -5.50 -38.16
C SER A 530 9.85 -6.10 -39.03
N ARG A 531 11.15 -5.90 -38.73
CA ARG A 531 12.26 -6.44 -39.56
C ARG A 531 12.78 -7.81 -39.13
N ARG A 532 12.29 -8.41 -38.05
CA ARG A 532 12.81 -9.70 -37.53
C ARG A 532 12.08 -10.95 -38.01
N ALA A 533 11.02 -10.82 -38.81
CA ALA A 533 10.27 -11.97 -39.35
C ALA A 533 10.73 -12.45 -40.75
N ALA A 534 11.73 -11.81 -41.38
CA ALA A 534 12.15 -12.15 -42.75
C ALA A 534 13.63 -12.54 -42.91
N ALA A 535 14.35 -12.82 -41.83
CA ALA A 535 15.74 -13.31 -41.90
C ALA A 535 15.99 -14.33 -40.79
N GLY A 536 15.68 -15.58 -41.09
CA GLY A 536 15.86 -16.74 -40.22
C GLY A 536 15.40 -18.01 -40.92
N ILE A 537 16.13 -18.38 -41.99
CA ILE A 537 16.33 -19.77 -42.40
C ILE A 537 17.64 -20.21 -41.76
#